data_AF-A0A7S0QER8-F1
#
_entry.id   AF-A0A7S0QER8-F1
#
_cell.length_a   1.000
_cell.length_b   1.000
_cell.length_c   1.000
_cell.angle_alpha   90.00
_cell.angle_beta   90.00
_cell.angle_gamma   90.00
#
_symmetry.space_group_name_H-M   'P 1'
#
loop_
_entity.id
_entity.type
_entity.pdbx_description
1 polymer ?
#
loop_
_entity_poly.entity_id
_entity_poly.type
_entity_poly.pdbx_seq_one_letter_code
_entity_poly.pdbx_strand_id
1 'polypeptide(L)'
;MFKKLSDALGLGAVERFSVPRFKHNEAILDKNSVVLQGNTDLMVETIREISELVIWGDTHNTAITELFLEHHILEKLLSYFEPARRTPKPVKVQILQTLSIFFQNLQSDTIIFYLLSNNHLNELITHRFDCCDDELMSYYISFLKALSLRLN
;
A
#
# COMPACT_ATOMS: atom_id res chain seq x y z
N MET A 1 10.78 11.51 9.92
CA MET A 1 10.45 11.85 8.52
C MET A 1 9.06 12.48 8.37
N PHE A 2 8.05 12.09 9.18
CA PHE A 2 6.66 12.59 9.06
C PHE A 2 6.37 13.98 9.65
N LYS A 3 7.23 14.52 10.53
CA LYS A 3 7.03 15.87 11.10
C LYS A 3 7.17 17.02 10.09
N LYS A 4 7.75 16.76 8.90
CA LYS A 4 7.84 17.74 7.81
C LYS A 4 6.60 17.79 6.91
N LEU A 5 5.65 16.85 7.07
CA LEU A 5 4.46 16.77 6.22
C LEU A 5 3.33 17.70 6.74
N SER A 6 3.30 18.01 8.04
CA SER A 6 2.31 18.91 8.64
C SER A 6 2.51 20.38 8.26
N ASP A 7 3.77 20.81 8.08
CA ASP A 7 4.11 22.23 7.94
C ASP A 7 3.99 22.75 6.50
N ALA A 8 3.65 21.88 5.55
CA ALA A 8 3.57 22.19 4.11
C ALA A 8 2.13 22.39 3.59
N LEU A 9 1.12 22.41 4.47
CA LEU A 9 -0.32 22.50 4.13
C LEU A 9 -0.74 23.93 3.74
N GLY A 10 -0.14 24.46 2.67
CA GLY A 10 -0.63 25.65 1.97
C GLY A 10 -1.24 25.24 0.64
N LEU A 11 -2.57 25.35 0.49
CA LEU A 11 -3.41 25.27 -0.73
C LEU A 11 -3.13 24.15 -1.77
N GLY A 12 -1.91 23.89 -2.22
CA GLY A 12 -1.54 22.80 -3.14
C GLY A 12 -1.58 21.40 -2.54
N ALA A 13 -1.57 21.25 -1.21
CA ALA A 13 -1.76 19.96 -0.55
C ALA A 13 -3.21 19.42 -0.70
N VAL A 14 -4.19 20.32 -0.86
CA VAL A 14 -5.61 19.95 -1.00
C VAL A 14 -5.88 19.31 -2.36
N GLU A 15 -5.18 19.71 -3.43
CA GLU A 15 -5.27 19.02 -4.72
C GLU A 15 -4.59 17.64 -4.68
N ARG A 16 -3.46 17.53 -3.98
CA ARG A 16 -2.69 16.28 -3.84
C ARG A 16 -3.48 15.22 -3.07
N PHE A 17 -4.15 15.59 -1.98
CA PHE A 17 -4.90 14.68 -1.12
C PHE A 17 -6.40 14.74 -1.40
N SER A 18 -6.80 14.19 -2.54
CA SER A 18 -8.17 14.32 -3.04
C SER A 18 -8.72 13.02 -3.66
N VAL A 19 -10.04 12.88 -3.67
CA VAL A 19 -10.74 11.76 -4.31
C VAL A 19 -10.40 11.65 -5.82
N PRO A 20 -10.35 12.75 -6.60
CA PRO A 20 -9.90 12.68 -7.99
C PRO A 20 -8.48 12.11 -8.15
N ARG A 21 -7.55 12.47 -7.25
CA ARG A 21 -6.19 11.93 -7.28
C ARG A 21 -6.18 10.42 -6.98
N PHE A 22 -6.96 9.99 -6.00
CA PHE A 22 -7.11 8.56 -5.70
C PHE A 22 -7.62 7.77 -6.91
N LYS A 23 -8.71 8.25 -7.54
CA LYS A 23 -9.28 7.62 -8.74
C LYS A 23 -8.32 7.61 -9.92
N HIS A 24 -7.49 8.66 -10.07
CA HIS A 24 -6.45 8.69 -11.09
C HIS A 24 -5.39 7.60 -10.86
N ASN A 25 -4.92 7.45 -9.61
CA ASN A 25 -3.91 6.45 -9.26
C ASN A 25 -4.46 5.03 -9.38
N GLU A 26 -5.73 4.82 -8.99
CA GLU A 26 -6.42 3.57 -9.24
C GLU A 26 -6.49 3.24 -10.73
N ALA A 27 -6.86 4.21 -11.58
CA ALA A 27 -6.91 4.00 -13.02
C ALA A 27 -5.53 3.65 -13.61
N ILE A 28 -4.43 4.10 -13.01
CA ILE A 28 -3.08 3.66 -13.38
C ILE A 28 -2.85 2.21 -12.99
N LEU A 29 -3.23 1.80 -11.78
CA LEU A 29 -3.12 0.39 -11.35
C LEU A 29 -3.90 -0.54 -12.29
N ASP A 30 -5.14 -0.17 -12.63
CA ASP A 30 -6.01 -0.99 -13.47
C ASP A 30 -5.48 -1.12 -14.91
N LYS A 31 -4.90 -0.04 -15.45
CA LYS A 31 -4.27 -0.05 -16.79
C LYS A 31 -2.97 -0.85 -16.85
N ASN A 32 -2.29 -1.02 -15.71
CA ASN A 32 -0.97 -1.66 -15.63
C ASN A 32 -1.03 -2.99 -14.86
N SER A 33 -2.03 -3.82 -15.15
CA SER A 33 -2.23 -5.13 -14.51
C SER A 33 -1.03 -6.07 -14.65
N VAL A 34 -0.24 -5.91 -15.72
CA VAL A 34 1.06 -6.56 -15.92
C VAL A 34 2.17 -5.52 -15.77
N VAL A 35 3.06 -5.75 -14.81
CA VAL A 35 4.21 -4.87 -14.56
C VAL A 35 5.45 -5.43 -15.24
N LEU A 36 6.06 -4.63 -16.11
CA LEU A 36 7.31 -4.89 -16.80
C LEU A 36 8.34 -3.81 -16.42
N GLN A 37 9.58 -3.93 -16.87
CA GLN A 37 10.62 -2.93 -16.59
C GLN A 37 10.19 -1.50 -16.99
N GLY A 38 9.47 -1.35 -18.10
CA GLY A 38 9.06 -0.04 -18.62
C GLY A 38 8.00 0.71 -17.79
N ASN A 39 7.27 0.04 -16.91
CA ASN A 39 6.25 0.66 -16.05
C ASN A 39 6.52 0.45 -14.54
N THR A 40 7.67 -0.11 -14.18
CA THR A 40 8.02 -0.41 -12.79
C THR A 40 8.04 0.85 -11.92
N ASP A 41 8.74 1.91 -12.35
CA ASP A 41 8.86 3.14 -11.57
C ASP A 41 7.51 3.83 -11.39
N LEU A 42 6.70 3.86 -12.46
CA LEU A 42 5.33 4.37 -12.40
C LEU A 42 4.49 3.63 -11.35
N MET A 43 4.59 2.30 -11.32
CA MET A 43 3.85 1.48 -10.35
C MET A 43 4.32 1.71 -8.93
N VAL A 44 5.64 1.80 -8.70
CA VAL A 44 6.20 2.12 -7.38
C VAL A 44 5.65 3.46 -6.88
N GLU A 45 5.72 4.50 -7.70
CA GLU A 45 5.23 5.82 -7.33
C GLU A 45 3.71 5.86 -7.12
N THR A 46 2.95 5.15 -7.95
CA THR A 46 1.48 5.06 -7.83
C THR A 46 1.09 4.40 -6.50
N ILE A 47 1.74 3.29 -6.13
CA ILE A 47 1.46 2.58 -4.88
C ILE A 47 1.85 3.45 -3.67
N ARG A 48 2.99 4.14 -3.75
CA ARG A 48 3.43 5.10 -2.72
C ARG A 48 2.38 6.19 -2.51
N GLU A 49 1.91 6.83 -3.57
CA GLU A 49 0.90 7.88 -3.46
C GLU A 49 -0.44 7.39 -2.93
N ILE A 50 -0.88 6.20 -3.33
CA ILE A 50 -2.09 5.57 -2.76
C ILE A 50 -1.91 5.39 -1.25
N SER A 51 -0.75 4.92 -0.78
CA SER A 51 -0.50 4.76 0.65
C SER A 51 -0.61 6.07 1.43
N GLU A 52 -0.05 7.16 0.89
CA GLU A 52 -0.10 8.49 1.49
C GLU A 52 -1.53 9.03 1.54
N LEU A 53 -2.30 8.82 0.46
CA LEU A 53 -3.72 9.20 0.38
C LEU A 53 -4.54 8.46 1.43
N VAL A 54 -4.36 7.15 1.59
CA VAL A 54 -5.12 6.34 2.54
C VAL A 54 -4.81 6.74 3.98
N ILE A 55 -3.53 6.95 4.32
CA ILE A 55 -3.13 7.40 5.68
C ILE A 55 -3.69 8.78 5.99
N TRP A 56 -3.64 9.70 5.02
CA TRP A 56 -4.21 11.03 5.21
C TRP A 56 -5.75 10.96 5.32
N GLY A 57 -6.38 10.17 4.47
CA GLY A 57 -7.83 9.96 4.42
C GLY A 57 -8.39 9.39 5.72
N ASP A 58 -7.68 8.46 6.35
CA ASP A 58 -8.03 7.84 7.64
C ASP A 58 -8.30 8.86 8.76
N THR A 59 -7.66 10.02 8.70
CA THR A 59 -7.78 11.08 9.71
C THR A 59 -8.51 12.33 9.22
N HIS A 60 -8.52 12.60 7.91
CA HIS A 60 -9.00 13.88 7.37
C HIS A 60 -10.14 13.77 6.35
N ASN A 61 -10.29 12.64 5.66
CA ASN A 61 -11.27 12.49 4.59
C ASN A 61 -11.66 11.02 4.38
N THR A 62 -12.76 10.61 5.01
CA THR A 62 -13.25 9.23 4.99
C THR A 62 -13.63 8.76 3.60
N ALA A 63 -13.99 9.65 2.67
CA ALA A 63 -14.34 9.26 1.30
C ALA A 63 -13.17 8.59 0.56
N ILE A 64 -11.92 8.94 0.88
CA ILE A 64 -10.73 8.27 0.31
C ILE A 64 -10.62 6.85 0.86
N THR A 65 -10.83 6.67 2.16
CA THR A 65 -10.78 5.34 2.79
C THR A 65 -11.96 4.47 2.39
N GLU A 66 -13.15 5.04 2.19
CA GLU A 66 -14.31 4.34 1.64
C GLU A 66 -14.00 3.80 0.24
N LEU A 67 -13.42 4.61 -0.65
CA LEU A 67 -13.00 4.14 -1.97
C LEU A 67 -11.93 3.04 -1.88
N PHE A 68 -10.97 3.15 -0.96
CA PHE A 68 -9.97 2.12 -0.74
C PHE A 68 -10.60 0.77 -0.38
N LEU A 69 -11.64 0.78 0.46
CA LEU A 69 -12.39 -0.40 0.87
C LEU A 69 -13.29 -0.92 -0.27
N GLU A 70 -14.14 -0.06 -0.83
CA GLU A 70 -15.13 -0.42 -1.86
C GLU A 70 -14.50 -0.95 -3.14
N HIS A 71 -13.35 -0.39 -3.52
CA HIS A 71 -12.67 -0.78 -4.76
C HIS A 71 -11.62 -1.88 -4.55
N HIS A 72 -11.60 -2.50 -3.36
CA HIS A 72 -10.75 -3.66 -3.06
C HIS A 72 -9.26 -3.41 -3.32
N ILE A 73 -8.77 -2.21 -2.99
CA ILE A 73 -7.42 -1.78 -3.39
C ILE A 73 -6.33 -2.64 -2.73
N LEU A 74 -6.52 -3.06 -1.47
CA LEU A 74 -5.59 -3.98 -0.81
C LEU A 74 -5.39 -5.27 -1.62
N GLU A 75 -6.49 -5.83 -2.11
CA GLU A 75 -6.53 -7.10 -2.84
C GLU A 75 -5.82 -6.96 -4.19
N LYS A 76 -6.07 -5.83 -4.88
CA LYS A 76 -5.32 -5.45 -6.09
C LYS A 76 -3.81 -5.38 -5.80
N LEU A 77 -3.39 -4.76 -4.70
CA LEU A 77 -1.97 -4.68 -4.32
C LEU A 77 -1.37 -6.06 -4.01
N LEU A 78 -2.08 -6.91 -3.26
CA LEU A 78 -1.58 -8.22 -2.87
C LEU A 78 -1.50 -9.20 -4.05
N SER A 79 -2.35 -9.02 -5.07
CA SER A 79 -2.30 -9.83 -6.30
C SER A 79 -0.94 -9.77 -7.00
N TYR A 80 -0.13 -8.73 -6.81
CA TYR A 80 1.22 -8.63 -7.39
C TYR A 80 2.24 -9.64 -6.80
N PHE A 81 1.92 -10.32 -5.70
CA PHE A 81 2.71 -11.43 -5.17
C PHE A 81 2.37 -12.77 -5.83
N GLU A 82 1.31 -12.85 -6.64
CA GLU A 82 0.96 -14.07 -7.37
C GLU A 82 2.13 -14.52 -8.27
N PRO A 83 2.57 -15.80 -8.17
CA PRO A 83 3.70 -16.30 -8.96
C PRO A 83 3.51 -16.14 -10.48
N ALA A 84 2.26 -16.19 -10.95
CA ALA A 84 1.91 -16.06 -12.36
C ALA A 84 2.26 -14.69 -12.97
N ARG A 85 2.28 -13.62 -12.16
CA ARG A 85 2.43 -12.24 -12.66
C ARG A 85 3.86 -11.82 -12.95
N ARG A 86 4.86 -12.56 -12.46
CA ARG A 86 6.30 -12.24 -12.61
C ARG A 86 6.64 -10.78 -12.27
N THR A 87 5.96 -10.22 -11.26
CA THR A 87 6.10 -8.82 -10.87
C THR A 87 7.55 -8.48 -10.51
N PRO A 88 8.10 -7.35 -11.03
CA PRO A 88 9.42 -6.85 -10.66
C PRO A 88 9.57 -6.63 -9.15
N LYS A 89 10.77 -6.92 -8.64
CA LYS A 89 11.12 -6.77 -7.23
C LYS A 89 10.80 -5.38 -6.64
N PRO A 90 11.09 -4.24 -7.31
CA PRO A 90 10.82 -2.93 -6.73
C PRO A 90 9.34 -2.71 -6.36
N VAL A 91 8.41 -3.23 -7.17
CA VAL A 91 6.98 -3.16 -6.86
C VAL A 91 6.62 -4.01 -5.65
N LYS A 92 7.16 -5.23 -5.55
CA LYS A 92 6.95 -6.09 -4.36
C LYS A 92 7.47 -5.43 -3.09
N VAL A 93 8.65 -4.82 -3.15
CA VAL A 93 9.23 -4.04 -2.05
C VAL A 93 8.31 -2.88 -1.65
N GLN A 94 7.83 -2.09 -2.63
CA GLN A 94 6.93 -0.97 -2.38
C GLN A 94 5.62 -1.40 -1.70
N ILE A 95 5.08 -2.57 -2.06
CA ILE A 95 3.87 -3.10 -1.41
C ILE A 95 4.16 -3.51 0.04
N LEU A 96 5.27 -4.21 0.32
CA LEU A 96 5.64 -4.57 1.69
C LEU A 96 5.86 -3.34 2.58
N GLN A 97 6.51 -2.30 2.03
CA GLN A 97 6.65 -1.02 2.71
C GLN A 97 5.28 -0.37 2.99
N THR A 98 4.39 -0.36 2.00
CA THR A 98 3.02 0.18 2.13
C THR A 98 2.25 -0.52 3.25
N LEU A 99 2.25 -1.86 3.28
CA LEU A 99 1.61 -2.64 4.34
C LEU A 99 2.21 -2.35 5.72
N SER A 100 3.54 -2.24 5.81
CA SER A 100 4.22 -1.89 7.06
C SER A 100 3.75 -0.53 7.58
N ILE A 101 3.66 0.46 6.70
CA ILE A 101 3.22 1.82 7.04
C ILE A 101 1.75 1.81 7.46
N PHE A 102 0.89 1.05 6.77
CA PHE A 102 -0.52 0.91 7.14
C PHE A 102 -0.69 0.41 8.57
N PHE A 103 -0.01 -0.68 8.95
CA PHE A 103 -0.09 -1.22 10.32
C PHE A 103 0.46 -0.27 11.38
N GLN A 104 1.45 0.55 11.03
CA GLN A 104 2.05 1.52 11.94
C GLN A 104 1.21 2.78 12.14
N ASN A 105 0.49 3.25 11.09
CA ASN A 105 -0.06 4.60 11.07
C ASN A 105 -1.58 4.67 11.03
N LEU A 106 -2.27 3.68 10.47
CA LEU A 106 -3.73 3.71 10.41
C LEU A 106 -4.33 3.57 11.81
N GLN A 107 -5.39 4.32 12.07
CA GLN A 107 -6.07 4.41 13.35
C GLN A 107 -7.47 3.81 13.29
N SER A 108 -8.15 3.86 12.13
CA SER A 108 -9.50 3.31 12.00
C SER A 108 -9.52 1.78 12.18
N ASP A 109 -10.25 1.33 13.21
CA ASP A 109 -10.50 -0.08 13.46
C ASP A 109 -11.14 -0.76 12.25
N THR A 110 -12.06 -0.09 11.56
CA THR A 110 -12.70 -0.62 10.35
C THR A 110 -11.68 -0.96 9.27
N ILE A 111 -10.70 -0.08 9.03
CA ILE A 111 -9.67 -0.33 8.02
C ILE A 111 -8.74 -1.44 8.50
N ILE A 112 -8.36 -1.46 9.77
CA ILE A 112 -7.50 -2.52 10.34
C ILE A 112 -8.18 -3.88 10.25
N PHE A 113 -9.46 -3.96 10.60
CA PHE A 113 -10.26 -5.17 10.41
C PHE A 113 -10.28 -5.58 8.95
N TYR A 114 -10.49 -4.65 8.02
CA TYR A 114 -10.43 -4.95 6.60
C TYR A 114 -9.06 -5.50 6.16
N LEU A 115 -7.95 -4.88 6.59
CA LEU A 115 -6.60 -5.35 6.28
C LEU A 115 -6.36 -6.79 6.76
N LEU A 116 -6.85 -7.13 7.96
CA LEU A 116 -6.69 -8.45 8.56
C LEU A 116 -7.72 -9.48 8.07
N SER A 117 -8.78 -9.04 7.40
CA SER A 117 -9.87 -9.88 6.93
C SER A 117 -9.54 -10.58 5.60
N ASN A 118 -10.42 -11.49 5.18
CA ASN A 118 -10.41 -12.13 3.86
C ASN A 118 -9.14 -12.94 3.53
N ASN A 119 -8.35 -13.31 4.53
CA ASN A 119 -7.21 -14.24 4.42
C ASN A 119 -6.04 -13.78 3.53
N HIS A 120 -6.13 -12.63 2.85
CA HIS A 120 -5.09 -12.14 1.94
C HIS A 120 -3.74 -11.94 2.63
N LEU A 121 -3.72 -11.45 3.88
CA LEU A 121 -2.49 -11.35 4.64
C LEU A 121 -1.94 -12.70 5.09
N ASN A 122 -2.79 -13.68 5.38
CA ASN A 122 -2.33 -15.03 5.71
C ASN A 122 -1.66 -15.68 4.49
N GLU A 123 -2.16 -15.44 3.30
CA GLU A 123 -1.53 -15.85 2.05
C GLU A 123 -0.17 -15.16 1.85
N LEU A 124 -0.07 -13.87 2.15
CA LEU A 124 1.20 -13.15 2.12
C LEU A 124 2.19 -13.67 3.18
N ILE A 125 1.73 -14.00 4.39
CA ILE A 125 2.57 -14.52 5.48
C ILE A 125 3.12 -15.91 5.14
N THR A 126 2.32 -16.73 4.47
CA THR A 126 2.71 -18.07 4.04
C THR A 126 3.41 -18.07 2.68
N HIS A 127 3.54 -16.91 2.04
CA HIS A 127 4.24 -16.76 0.77
C HIS A 127 5.70 -17.16 0.91
N ARG A 128 6.16 -18.01 -0.01
CA ARG A 128 7.56 -18.44 -0.07
C ARG A 128 8.40 -17.41 -0.81
N PHE A 129 8.90 -16.44 -0.06
CA PHE A 129 9.91 -15.52 -0.55
C PHE A 129 11.22 -16.25 -0.85
N ASP A 130 11.94 -15.79 -1.88
CA ASP A 130 13.29 -16.26 -2.14
C ASP A 130 14.22 -15.74 -1.03
N CYS A 131 14.69 -16.64 -0.18
CA CYS A 131 15.58 -16.29 0.93
C CYS A 131 16.93 -15.74 0.48
N CYS A 132 17.30 -15.89 -0.81
CA CYS A 132 18.52 -15.30 -1.36
C CYS A 132 18.38 -13.79 -1.63
N ASP A 133 17.15 -13.25 -1.62
CA ASP A 133 16.90 -11.82 -1.79
C ASP A 133 16.87 -11.10 -0.43
N ASP A 134 18.05 -10.78 0.08
CA ASP A 134 18.26 -10.15 1.39
C ASP A 134 17.43 -8.86 1.58
N GLU A 135 17.30 -8.08 0.52
CA GLU A 135 16.54 -6.83 0.57
C GLU A 135 15.04 -7.09 0.70
N LEU A 136 14.47 -7.95 -0.15
CA LEU A 136 13.05 -8.29 -0.07
C LEU A 136 12.71 -8.92 1.28
N MET A 137 13.59 -9.79 1.79
CA MET A 137 13.47 -10.39 3.12
C MET A 137 13.51 -9.36 4.24
N SER A 138 14.36 -8.34 4.16
CA SER A 138 14.42 -7.26 5.14
C SER A 138 13.09 -6.48 5.24
N TYR A 139 12.48 -6.17 4.08
CA TYR A 139 11.16 -5.52 4.04
C TYR A 139 10.05 -6.44 4.54
N TYR A 140 10.10 -7.74 4.22
CA TYR A 140 9.13 -8.71 4.70
C TYR A 140 9.19 -8.88 6.23
N ILE A 141 10.40 -8.96 6.81
CA ILE A 141 10.60 -8.99 8.26
C ILE A 141 10.07 -7.71 8.91
N SER A 142 10.29 -6.55 8.28
CA SER A 142 9.79 -5.27 8.77
C SER A 142 8.25 -5.22 8.78
N PHE A 143 7.62 -5.77 7.73
CA PHE A 143 6.18 -5.96 7.66
C PHE A 143 5.67 -6.87 8.78
N LEU A 144 6.28 -8.05 8.99
CA LEU A 144 5.86 -8.96 10.06
C LEU A 144 5.98 -8.33 11.45
N LYS A 145 7.04 -7.54 11.69
CA LYS A 145 7.21 -6.78 12.94
C LYS A 145 6.10 -5.73 13.11
N ALA A 146 5.80 -4.96 12.06
CA ALA A 146 4.74 -3.95 12.10
C ALA A 146 3.37 -4.58 12.39
N LEU A 147 3.06 -5.70 11.72
CA LEU A 147 1.86 -6.49 11.95
C LEU A 147 1.80 -7.00 13.41
N SER A 148 2.88 -7.63 13.89
CA SER A 148 2.94 -8.17 15.26
C SER A 148 2.74 -7.10 16.32
N LEU A 149 3.30 -5.90 16.12
CA LEU A 149 3.13 -4.79 17.06
C LEU A 149 1.71 -4.25 17.05
N ARG A 150 1.00 -4.30 15.92
CA ARG A 150 -0.38 -3.83 15.83
C ARG A 150 -1.38 -4.79 16.48
N LEU A 151 -1.05 -6.08 16.56
CA LEU A 151 -1.90 -7.12 17.14
C LEU A 151 -1.72 -7.29 18.66
N ASN A 152 -0.72 -6.66 19.26
CA ASN A 152 -0.39 -6.76 20.69
C ASN A 152 -0.95 -5.58 21.47
#